data_AF-A0A6J1X8Y2-F1
#
_entry.id   AF-A0A6J1X8Y2-F1
#
_cell.length_a   1.000
_cell.length_b   1.000
_cell.length_c   1.000
_cell.angle_alpha   90.00
_cell.angle_beta   90.00
_cell.angle_gamma   90.00
#
_symmetry.space_group_name_H-M   'P 1'
#
loop_
_entity.id
_entity.type
_entity.pdbx_description
1 polymer ?
#
loop_
_entity_poly.entity_id
_entity_poly.type
_entity_poly.pdbx_seq_one_letter_code
_entity_poly.pdbx_strand_id
1 'polypeptide(L)'
;MGVYSKIAKLIKRDYIIFTKQHRRTYHAIPFLDLYEKATGDIVSKDRLSILVRKHPNIDTLSNESLQFTLGILNKFGITTLEACKHPHVFVMNPITLDNYGEILKECGFVNILPNHIIKYHTLVRSRTIAFLKKEGLIKADLNLEEVLYDYFPELPAICRSLENFPDSTTSILIVRMSVLEKYLKWRLSVTSEEFQKYCRNYLPLKHKPMSDIKEALAIAEDNIMFSKDEIRRNGFIISTDPIKSKLIIDNVKSLAGMDIRQVIRAEPAILKNNYNALLQIRDLLEEYRISDEAQRRCLKVYCMKPQTVKERLEDLINMKEYQILSTNPRVLSMVVHKRKMIKRLSKIKLTKKQCYSLNHLVSSNNVFNNYITSFGNRVCGRDISILINTSLIVDNNKSNTSIKKSNSTESLKATLNQLKKHKYWLHSALSVIDENIQYLKLKFDNKTILEHCQLLLYPISEIKYYVEILLEKRNGLHPDAHLDASYNNLKFSALSDQHILSLVLYEIEKKYHFSGDGVWTNQDGIKLDSKAVN
;
A
#
# COMPACT_ATOMS: atom_id res chain seq x y z
N MET A 1 -22.32 16.20 9.19
CA MET A 1 -21.38 16.95 10.05
C MET A 1 -21.81 16.83 11.53
N GLY A 2 -21.58 15.68 12.18
CA GLY A 2 -22.35 15.31 13.39
C GLY A 2 -21.63 15.32 14.74
N VAL A 3 -20.44 14.74 14.89
CA VAL A 3 -19.80 14.55 16.22
C VAL A 3 -18.29 14.79 16.21
N TYR A 4 -17.57 14.34 15.18
CA TYR A 4 -16.11 14.52 15.07
C TYR A 4 -15.63 15.99 14.92
N SER A 5 -16.44 16.86 14.31
CA SER A 5 -16.14 18.30 14.20
C SER A 5 -16.51 19.09 15.47
N LYS A 6 -17.50 18.61 16.25
CA LYS A 6 -17.94 19.26 17.50
C LYS A 6 -17.01 18.96 18.67
N ILE A 7 -16.43 17.75 18.74
CA ILE A 7 -15.50 17.36 19.81
C ILE A 7 -14.17 18.15 19.71
N ALA A 8 -13.68 18.42 18.49
CA ALA A 8 -12.47 19.22 18.30
C ALA A 8 -12.61 20.70 18.73
N LYS A 9 -13.84 21.24 18.80
CA LYS A 9 -14.11 22.63 19.23
C LYS A 9 -14.41 22.79 20.73
N LEU A 10 -14.72 21.70 21.44
CA LEU A 10 -15.06 21.73 22.87
C LEU A 10 -13.82 21.63 23.80
N ILE A 11 -12.63 21.38 23.26
CA ILE A 11 -11.39 21.22 24.04
C ILE A 11 -10.83 22.57 24.57
N LYS A 12 -11.49 23.73 24.33
CA LYS A 12 -10.90 25.06 24.61
C LYS A 12 -11.50 25.91 25.72
N ARG A 13 -12.49 25.44 26.50
CA ARG A 13 -13.00 26.19 27.66
C ARG A 13 -13.41 25.23 28.77
N ASP A 14 -12.59 25.18 29.82
CA ASP A 14 -13.00 25.36 31.22
C ASP A 14 -11.84 24.95 32.14
N TYR A 15 -10.97 25.92 32.44
CA TYR A 15 -10.05 25.86 33.57
C TYR A 15 -10.78 26.42 34.79
N ILE A 16 -11.12 25.55 35.74
CA ILE A 16 -11.49 25.97 37.10
C ILE A 16 -10.41 25.44 38.04
N ILE A 17 -9.64 26.38 38.57
CA ILE A 17 -8.63 26.20 39.61
C ILE A 17 -9.35 26.21 40.95
N PHE A 18 -9.17 25.20 41.81
CA PHE A 18 -9.19 25.38 43.28
C PHE A 18 -8.40 24.25 43.99
N THR A 19 -8.11 24.50 45.25
CA THR A 19 -6.82 24.31 45.96
C THR A 19 -6.61 23.01 46.74
N LYS A 20 -5.33 22.68 46.93
CA LYS A 20 -4.67 21.55 47.62
C LYS A 20 -5.23 21.14 49.00
N GLN A 21 -5.25 19.81 49.22
CA GLN A 21 -4.63 19.18 50.41
C GLN A 21 -4.03 17.81 50.03
N HIS A 22 -2.76 17.61 50.38
CA HIS A 22 -1.96 16.44 50.01
C HIS A 22 -2.33 15.18 50.81
N ARG A 23 -2.75 14.13 50.11
CA ARG A 23 -2.57 12.73 50.48
C ARG A 23 -2.11 11.97 49.24
N ARG A 24 -1.29 10.93 49.40
CA ARG A 24 -0.60 10.19 48.31
C ARG A 24 -1.59 9.57 47.31
N THR A 25 -2.05 10.39 46.39
CA THR A 25 -2.83 10.10 45.19
C THR A 25 -1.92 9.51 44.13
N TYR A 26 -2.40 8.50 43.43
CA TYR A 26 -1.68 7.90 42.29
C TYR A 26 -1.77 8.83 41.08
N HIS A 27 -1.18 10.02 41.18
CA HIS A 27 -1.16 11.07 40.15
C HIS A 27 -0.51 10.66 38.81
N ALA A 28 -0.17 9.39 38.64
CA ALA A 28 0.42 8.83 37.43
C ALA A 28 -0.53 7.91 36.64
N ILE A 29 -1.71 7.55 37.19
CA ILE A 29 -2.66 6.64 36.52
C ILE A 29 -3.99 7.38 36.27
N PRO A 30 -4.22 7.89 35.05
CA PRO A 30 -5.42 8.67 34.71
C PRO A 30 -6.75 8.00 35.04
N PHE A 31 -6.82 6.67 34.95
CA PHE A 31 -8.03 5.93 35.31
C PHE A 31 -8.37 6.04 36.80
N LEU A 32 -7.37 6.08 37.69
CA LEU A 32 -7.61 6.20 39.13
C LEU A 32 -8.12 7.58 39.51
N ASP A 33 -7.57 8.62 38.89
CA ASP A 33 -8.07 9.99 39.06
C ASP A 33 -9.53 10.11 38.60
N LEU A 34 -9.87 9.48 37.45
CA LEU A 34 -11.25 9.40 36.96
C LEU A 34 -12.15 8.61 37.92
N TYR A 35 -11.68 7.47 38.42
CA TYR A 35 -12.43 6.62 39.33
C TYR A 35 -12.75 7.36 40.64
N GLU A 36 -11.75 7.94 41.28
CA GLU A 36 -11.90 8.72 42.53
C GLU A 36 -12.87 9.89 42.31
N LYS A 37 -12.75 10.61 41.19
CA LYS A 37 -13.66 11.70 40.85
C LYS A 37 -15.11 11.24 40.66
N ALA A 38 -15.31 10.04 40.11
CA ALA A 38 -16.65 9.53 39.80
C ALA A 38 -17.31 8.82 40.98
N THR A 39 -16.55 8.11 41.81
CA THR A 39 -17.08 7.26 42.90
C THR A 39 -16.89 7.88 44.28
N GLY A 40 -15.94 8.79 44.45
CA GLY A 40 -15.47 9.26 45.76
C GLY A 40 -14.54 8.28 46.48
N ASP A 41 -14.28 7.10 45.90
CA ASP A 41 -13.50 6.04 46.53
C ASP A 41 -12.04 6.04 46.04
N ILE A 42 -11.10 5.93 46.99
CA ILE A 42 -9.68 5.77 46.69
C ILE A 42 -9.36 4.28 46.53
N VAL A 43 -8.73 3.91 45.41
CA VAL A 43 -8.30 2.53 45.14
C VAL A 43 -6.99 2.23 45.88
N SER A 44 -6.99 1.24 46.78
CA SER A 44 -5.78 0.79 47.50
C SER A 44 -4.76 0.13 46.56
N LYS A 45 -3.48 0.03 46.98
CA LYS A 45 -2.41 -0.63 46.19
C LYS A 45 -2.77 -2.07 45.83
N ASP A 46 -3.33 -2.81 46.79
CA ASP A 46 -3.72 -4.21 46.60
C ASP A 46 -4.91 -4.35 45.65
N ARG A 47 -5.84 -3.39 45.68
CA ARG A 47 -6.98 -3.38 44.75
C ARG A 47 -6.54 -2.99 43.34
N LEU A 48 -5.55 -2.11 43.21
CA LEU A 48 -4.94 -1.74 41.93
C LEU A 48 -4.22 -2.93 41.29
N SER A 49 -3.43 -3.70 42.04
CA SER A 49 -2.74 -4.89 41.50
C SER A 49 -3.73 -5.95 41.00
N ILE A 50 -4.85 -6.14 41.72
CA ILE A 50 -5.96 -7.00 41.27
C ILE A 50 -6.61 -6.45 40.00
N LEU A 51 -6.83 -5.14 39.93
CA LEU A 51 -7.48 -4.47 38.80
C LEU A 51 -6.63 -4.54 37.53
N VAL A 52 -5.31 -4.31 37.62
CA VAL A 52 -4.36 -4.49 36.51
C VAL A 52 -4.29 -5.95 36.07
N ARG A 53 -4.29 -6.90 37.01
CA ARG A 53 -4.32 -8.34 36.68
C ARG A 53 -5.59 -8.74 35.94
N LYS A 54 -6.75 -8.18 36.30
CA LYS A 54 -8.04 -8.47 35.63
C LYS A 54 -8.22 -7.70 34.32
N HIS A 55 -7.62 -6.51 34.23
CA HIS A 55 -7.75 -5.59 33.10
C HIS A 55 -6.37 -5.07 32.71
N PRO A 56 -5.62 -5.84 31.89
CA PRO A 56 -4.31 -5.41 31.42
C PRO A 56 -4.38 -4.05 30.73
N ASN A 57 -3.36 -3.22 30.92
CA ASN A 57 -3.18 -1.89 30.33
C ASN A 57 -4.08 -0.78 30.88
N ILE A 58 -4.92 -1.05 31.88
CA ILE A 58 -5.75 -0.03 32.52
C ILE A 58 -4.94 1.10 33.18
N ASP A 59 -3.73 0.77 33.62
CA ASP A 59 -2.72 1.66 34.19
C ASP A 59 -2.04 2.55 33.14
N THR A 60 -2.08 2.15 31.86
CA THR A 60 -1.46 2.87 30.73
C THR A 60 -2.42 3.78 29.96
N LEU A 61 -3.69 3.83 30.37
CA LEU A 61 -4.71 4.61 29.67
C LEU A 61 -4.43 6.11 29.78
N SER A 62 -4.45 6.81 28.64
CA SER A 62 -4.37 8.27 28.61
C SER A 62 -5.72 8.93 28.94
N ASN A 63 -5.68 10.17 29.43
CA ASN A 63 -6.88 10.97 29.65
C ASN A 63 -7.75 11.10 28.38
N GLU A 64 -7.13 11.27 27.21
CA GLU A 64 -7.84 11.35 25.94
C GLU A 64 -8.60 10.06 25.62
N SER A 65 -7.97 8.89 25.85
CA SER A 65 -8.60 7.58 25.63
C SER A 65 -9.79 7.37 26.56
N LEU A 66 -9.67 7.78 27.83
CA LEU A 66 -10.75 7.71 28.80
C LEU A 66 -11.93 8.58 28.38
N GLN A 67 -11.68 9.85 28.03
CA GLN A 67 -12.73 10.77 27.59
C GLN A 67 -13.41 10.29 26.30
N PHE A 68 -12.63 9.74 25.37
CA PHE A 68 -13.19 9.16 24.15
C PHE A 68 -14.12 7.97 24.45
N THR A 69 -13.69 7.07 25.34
CA THR A 69 -14.50 5.91 25.78
C THR A 69 -15.77 6.36 26.49
N LEU A 70 -15.69 7.34 27.39
CA LEU A 70 -16.86 7.92 28.05
C LEU A 70 -17.82 8.56 27.04
N GLY A 71 -17.29 9.25 26.03
CA GLY A 71 -18.08 9.82 24.95
C GLY A 71 -18.90 8.77 24.19
N ILE A 72 -18.34 7.58 23.96
CA ILE A 72 -19.05 6.44 23.36
C ILE A 72 -20.12 5.91 24.31
N LEU A 73 -19.77 5.62 25.56
CA LEU A 73 -20.68 5.05 26.55
C LEU A 73 -21.89 5.96 26.81
N ASN A 74 -21.67 7.27 26.84
CA ASN A 74 -22.73 8.27 27.02
C ASN A 74 -23.78 8.24 25.89
N LYS A 75 -23.42 7.82 24.65
CA LYS A 75 -24.40 7.63 23.56
C LYS A 75 -25.49 6.61 23.91
N PHE A 76 -25.17 5.67 24.79
CA PHE A 76 -26.05 4.59 25.23
C PHE A 76 -26.66 4.87 26.62
N GLY A 77 -26.49 6.10 27.14
CA GLY A 77 -27.01 6.49 28.46
C GLY A 77 -26.19 5.99 29.64
N ILE A 78 -25.00 5.43 29.42
CA ILE A 78 -24.13 4.93 30.49
C ILE A 78 -23.38 6.10 31.12
N THR A 79 -23.58 6.28 32.42
CA THR A 79 -22.92 7.34 33.21
C THR A 79 -21.47 7.00 33.52
N THR A 80 -20.66 8.01 33.81
CA THR A 80 -19.26 7.82 34.26
C THR A 80 -19.18 6.92 35.48
N LEU A 81 -20.11 7.07 36.43
CA LEU A 81 -20.17 6.24 37.64
C LEU A 81 -20.39 4.75 37.29
N GLU A 82 -21.34 4.45 36.41
CA GLU A 82 -21.60 3.07 35.96
C GLU A 82 -20.42 2.48 35.20
N ALA A 83 -19.78 3.28 34.33
CA ALA A 83 -18.59 2.86 33.60
C ALA A 83 -17.43 2.52 34.56
N CYS A 84 -17.19 3.35 35.58
CA CYS A 84 -16.16 3.12 36.59
C CYS A 84 -16.40 1.85 37.42
N LYS A 85 -17.65 1.45 37.64
CA LYS A 85 -18.00 0.17 38.29
C LYS A 85 -17.67 -1.05 37.42
N HIS A 86 -17.46 -0.86 36.11
CA HIS A 86 -17.13 -1.91 35.15
C HIS A 86 -15.87 -1.58 34.35
N PRO A 87 -14.67 -1.60 34.97
CA PRO A 87 -13.45 -1.07 34.37
C PRO A 87 -13.04 -1.71 33.02
N HIS A 88 -13.55 -2.91 32.73
CA HIS A 88 -13.28 -3.59 31.47
C HIS A 88 -13.65 -2.76 30.22
N VAL A 89 -14.70 -1.92 30.30
CA VAL A 89 -15.12 -1.09 29.14
C VAL A 89 -14.03 -0.13 28.66
N PHE A 90 -13.11 0.28 29.55
CA PHE A 90 -12.02 1.20 29.22
C PHE A 90 -10.80 0.52 28.56
N VAL A 91 -10.70 -0.81 28.66
CA VAL A 91 -9.65 -1.59 28.00
C VAL A 91 -10.16 -2.30 26.73
N MET A 92 -11.45 -2.20 26.44
CA MET A 92 -12.03 -2.67 25.18
C MET A 92 -11.60 -1.78 24.01
N ASN A 93 -11.55 -2.34 22.80
CA ASN A 93 -11.35 -1.53 21.60
C ASN A 93 -12.54 -0.57 21.42
N PRO A 94 -12.33 0.75 21.30
CA PRO A 94 -13.43 1.71 21.21
C PRO A 94 -14.40 1.49 20.06
N ILE A 95 -13.91 1.01 18.90
CA ILE A 95 -14.76 0.72 17.73
C ILE A 95 -15.65 -0.49 18.03
N THR A 96 -15.08 -1.53 18.65
CA THR A 96 -15.85 -2.70 19.09
C THR A 96 -16.89 -2.32 20.14
N LEU A 97 -16.54 -1.45 21.08
CA LEU A 97 -17.45 -0.94 22.11
C LEU A 97 -18.66 -0.22 21.49
N ASP A 98 -18.41 0.70 20.56
CA ASP A 98 -19.44 1.46 19.84
C ASP A 98 -20.36 0.52 19.04
N ASN A 99 -19.76 -0.39 18.26
CA ASN A 99 -20.52 -1.38 17.47
C ASN A 99 -21.41 -2.26 18.36
N TYR A 100 -20.90 -2.72 19.51
CA TYR A 100 -21.68 -3.59 20.40
C TYR A 100 -22.85 -2.83 21.02
N GLY A 101 -22.64 -1.59 21.44
CA GLY A 101 -23.71 -0.72 21.94
C GLY A 101 -24.79 -0.47 20.87
N GLU A 102 -24.39 -0.08 19.65
CA GLU A 102 -25.34 0.16 18.56
C GLU A 102 -26.11 -1.11 18.18
N ILE A 103 -25.47 -2.29 18.17
CA ILE A 103 -26.18 -3.55 17.89
C ILE A 103 -27.20 -3.87 18.98
N LEU A 104 -26.86 -3.69 20.26
CA LEU A 104 -27.82 -3.92 21.36
C LEU A 104 -29.02 -2.98 21.24
N LYS A 105 -28.78 -1.72 20.88
CA LYS A 105 -29.82 -0.73 20.58
C LYS A 105 -30.68 -1.15 19.38
N GLU A 106 -30.05 -1.59 18.29
CA GLU A 106 -30.73 -2.12 17.09
C GLU A 106 -31.66 -3.29 17.41
N CYS A 107 -31.31 -4.10 18.42
CA CYS A 107 -32.09 -5.26 18.84
C CYS A 107 -33.16 -4.92 19.89
N GLY A 108 -33.40 -3.64 20.19
CA GLY A 108 -34.48 -3.21 21.08
C GLY A 108 -34.22 -3.44 22.57
N PHE A 109 -32.95 -3.44 23.00
CA PHE A 109 -32.63 -3.50 24.44
C PHE A 109 -33.24 -2.30 25.17
N VAL A 110 -33.96 -2.56 26.26
CA VAL A 110 -34.67 -1.52 27.03
C VAL A 110 -33.70 -0.57 27.70
N ASN A 111 -32.63 -1.10 28.28
CA ASN A 111 -31.53 -0.35 28.86
C ASN A 111 -30.19 -1.04 28.56
N ILE A 112 -29.18 -0.26 28.17
CA ILE A 112 -27.85 -0.77 27.82
C ILE A 112 -26.91 -0.46 28.98
N LEU A 113 -26.56 -1.49 29.75
CA LEU A 113 -25.60 -1.40 30.85
C LEU A 113 -24.19 -1.78 30.38
N PRO A 114 -23.13 -1.33 31.06
CA PRO A 114 -21.75 -1.72 30.75
C PRO A 114 -21.56 -3.24 30.65
N ASN A 115 -22.20 -3.99 31.56
CA ASN A 115 -22.13 -5.44 31.58
C ASN A 115 -22.74 -6.11 30.34
N HIS A 116 -23.73 -5.48 29.70
CA HIS A 116 -24.31 -5.99 28.45
C HIS A 116 -23.32 -5.89 27.30
N ILE A 117 -22.57 -4.79 27.22
CA ILE A 117 -21.53 -4.58 26.21
C ILE A 117 -20.36 -5.55 26.45
N ILE A 118 -19.94 -5.72 27.71
CA ILE A 118 -18.88 -6.68 28.07
C ILE A 118 -19.29 -8.12 27.72
N LYS A 119 -20.55 -8.49 27.99
CA LYS A 119 -21.11 -9.83 27.72
C LYS A 119 -21.77 -9.96 26.35
N TYR A 120 -21.46 -9.05 25.42
CA TYR A 120 -22.12 -8.96 24.11
C TYR A 120 -22.21 -10.32 23.39
N HIS A 121 -21.09 -11.06 23.29
CA HIS A 121 -21.09 -12.35 22.61
C HIS A 121 -22.01 -13.36 23.29
N THR A 122 -22.04 -13.40 24.62
CA THR A 122 -22.95 -14.29 25.34
C THR A 122 -24.41 -13.94 25.04
N LEU A 123 -24.76 -12.65 25.10
CA LEU A 123 -26.14 -12.20 24.88
C LEU A 123 -26.59 -12.40 23.43
N VAL A 124 -25.76 -12.01 22.46
CA VAL A 124 -26.15 -11.98 21.04
C VAL A 124 -26.00 -13.33 20.36
N ARG A 125 -24.98 -14.13 20.71
CA ARG A 125 -24.71 -15.42 20.06
C ARG A 125 -25.30 -16.61 20.82
N SER A 126 -25.24 -16.60 22.14
CA SER A 126 -25.47 -17.81 22.95
C SER A 126 -26.81 -17.85 23.68
N ARG A 127 -27.42 -16.69 23.99
CA ARG A 127 -28.75 -16.64 24.63
C ARG A 127 -29.86 -16.61 23.59
N THR A 128 -30.99 -17.19 23.96
CA THR A 128 -32.20 -17.22 23.13
C THR A 128 -33.03 -15.96 23.36
N ILE A 129 -33.86 -15.59 22.39
CA ILE A 129 -34.73 -14.41 22.49
C ILE A 129 -35.69 -14.55 23.68
N ALA A 130 -36.24 -15.75 23.91
CA ALA A 130 -37.10 -16.03 25.06
C ALA A 130 -36.39 -15.76 26.41
N PHE A 131 -35.11 -16.11 26.53
CA PHE A 131 -34.32 -15.80 27.73
C PHE A 131 -34.20 -14.28 27.92
N LEU A 132 -33.88 -13.55 26.85
CA LEU A 132 -33.70 -12.09 26.92
C LEU A 132 -35.02 -11.37 27.29
N LYS A 133 -36.16 -11.85 26.77
CA LYS A 133 -37.50 -11.37 27.15
C LYS A 133 -37.80 -11.65 28.62
N LYS A 134 -37.53 -12.87 29.09
CA LYS A 134 -37.75 -13.27 30.49
C LYS A 134 -36.92 -12.43 31.48
N GLU A 135 -35.68 -12.12 31.13
CA GLU A 135 -34.80 -11.27 31.95
C GLU A 135 -35.12 -9.77 31.82
N GLY A 136 -36.15 -9.39 31.05
CA GLY A 136 -36.55 -8.00 30.85
C GLY A 136 -35.52 -7.17 30.08
N LEU A 137 -34.59 -7.81 29.36
CA LEU A 137 -33.55 -7.11 28.59
C LEU A 137 -34.12 -6.53 27.29
N ILE A 138 -35.11 -7.21 26.71
CA ILE A 138 -35.91 -6.76 25.57
C ILE A 138 -37.40 -6.89 25.94
N LYS A 139 -38.28 -6.13 25.27
CA LYS A 139 -39.72 -6.16 25.57
C LYS A 139 -40.34 -7.52 25.23
N ALA A 140 -41.30 -7.97 26.03
CA ALA A 140 -41.92 -9.29 25.87
C ALA A 140 -42.68 -9.47 24.54
N ASP A 141 -43.32 -8.39 24.08
CA ASP A 141 -44.07 -8.28 22.83
C ASP A 141 -43.20 -7.96 21.60
N LEU A 142 -41.90 -7.74 21.79
CA LEU A 142 -40.99 -7.37 20.70
C LEU A 142 -40.88 -8.51 19.67
N ASN A 143 -41.19 -8.22 18.40
CA ASN A 143 -40.76 -9.05 17.28
C ASN A 143 -39.40 -8.55 16.78
N LEU A 144 -38.33 -9.32 17.05
CA LEU A 144 -36.98 -8.92 16.69
C LEU A 144 -36.78 -8.79 15.18
N GLU A 145 -37.42 -9.65 14.37
CA GLU A 145 -37.25 -9.61 12.92
C GLU A 145 -37.83 -8.32 12.33
N GLU A 146 -39.03 -7.92 12.78
CA GLU A 146 -39.68 -6.66 12.40
C GLU A 146 -38.82 -5.44 12.74
N VAL A 147 -38.34 -5.36 13.98
CA VAL A 147 -37.49 -4.26 14.47
C VAL A 147 -36.22 -4.13 13.64
N LEU A 148 -35.63 -5.25 13.21
CA LEU A 148 -34.42 -5.22 12.38
C LEU A 148 -34.72 -4.77 10.94
N TYR A 149 -35.91 -5.05 10.39
CA TYR A 149 -36.30 -4.52 9.08
C TYR A 149 -36.47 -2.99 9.07
N ASP A 150 -36.80 -2.37 10.21
CA ASP A 150 -36.92 -0.92 10.31
C ASP A 150 -35.61 -0.17 10.04
N TYR A 151 -34.47 -0.85 10.16
CA TYR A 151 -33.16 -0.29 9.79
C TYR A 151 -32.92 -0.27 8.27
N PHE A 152 -33.76 -0.96 7.49
CA PHE A 152 -33.74 -1.02 6.03
C PHE A 152 -35.08 -0.56 5.42
N PRO A 153 -35.51 0.71 5.64
CA PRO A 153 -36.79 1.23 5.16
C PRO A 153 -36.94 1.16 3.63
N GLU A 154 -35.82 1.14 2.89
CA GLU A 154 -35.79 1.00 1.43
C GLU A 154 -36.10 -0.41 0.93
N LEU A 155 -36.04 -1.44 1.78
CA LEU A 155 -36.32 -2.83 1.40
C LEU A 155 -37.82 -2.99 1.10
N PRO A 156 -38.24 -3.46 -0.09
CA PRO A 156 -39.65 -3.62 -0.45
C PRO A 156 -40.38 -4.58 0.49
N ALA A 157 -41.67 -4.33 0.73
CA ALA A 157 -42.50 -5.13 1.63
C ALA A 157 -42.52 -6.63 1.25
N ILE A 158 -42.47 -6.95 -0.05
CA ILE A 158 -42.41 -8.33 -0.56
C ILE A 158 -41.16 -9.08 -0.05
N CYS A 159 -40.06 -8.36 0.18
CA CYS A 159 -38.81 -8.92 0.68
C CYS A 159 -38.73 -8.96 2.22
N ARG A 160 -39.73 -8.42 2.93
CA ARG A 160 -39.83 -8.41 4.40
C ARG A 160 -40.71 -9.54 4.94
N SER A 161 -40.80 -10.65 4.22
CA SER A 161 -41.53 -11.82 4.72
C SER A 161 -40.88 -12.31 6.02
N LEU A 162 -41.68 -12.38 7.08
CA LEU A 162 -41.25 -12.87 8.38
C LEU A 162 -41.01 -14.38 8.30
N GLU A 163 -39.84 -14.82 8.74
CA GLU A 163 -39.53 -16.24 8.90
C GLU A 163 -40.12 -16.81 10.20
N ASN A 164 -40.61 -15.96 11.10
CA ASN A 164 -41.25 -16.34 12.37
C ASN A 164 -40.36 -17.26 13.20
N PHE A 165 -39.13 -16.81 13.45
CA PHE A 165 -38.16 -17.54 14.26
C PHE A 165 -38.72 -17.88 15.66
N PRO A 166 -38.61 -19.15 16.11
CA PRO A 166 -39.02 -19.51 17.47
C PRO A 166 -38.08 -18.89 18.51
N ASP A 167 -38.64 -18.04 19.38
CA ASP A 167 -37.90 -17.34 20.44
C ASP A 167 -37.18 -18.29 21.41
N SER A 168 -37.69 -19.51 21.59
CA SER A 168 -37.18 -20.51 22.52
C SER A 168 -35.84 -21.12 22.09
N THR A 169 -35.54 -21.15 20.79
CA THR A 169 -34.33 -21.80 20.24
C THR A 169 -33.44 -20.86 19.45
N THR A 170 -33.93 -19.66 19.11
CA THR A 170 -33.21 -18.72 18.24
C THR A 170 -32.47 -17.66 19.04
N SER A 171 -31.23 -17.35 18.65
CA SER A 171 -30.45 -16.23 19.19
C SER A 171 -30.52 -15.00 18.29
N ILE A 172 -30.22 -13.83 18.85
CA ILE A 172 -30.22 -12.54 18.11
C ILE A 172 -29.37 -12.64 16.84
N LEU A 173 -28.19 -13.26 16.92
CA LEU A 173 -27.27 -13.35 15.79
C LEU A 173 -27.90 -14.05 14.59
N ILE A 174 -28.70 -15.09 14.81
CA ILE A 174 -29.35 -15.85 13.73
C ILE A 174 -30.34 -14.95 12.98
N VAL A 175 -31.23 -14.28 13.72
CA VAL A 175 -32.23 -13.37 13.13
C VAL A 175 -31.54 -12.22 12.39
N ARG A 176 -30.51 -11.60 12.99
CA ARG A 176 -29.73 -10.54 12.36
C ARG A 176 -29.10 -10.96 11.04
N MET A 177 -28.53 -12.16 10.98
CA MET A 177 -27.88 -12.64 9.76
C MET A 177 -28.88 -12.99 8.67
N SER A 178 -30.06 -13.53 9.02
CA SER A 178 -31.13 -13.75 8.03
C SER A 178 -31.62 -12.42 7.44
N VAL A 179 -31.94 -11.43 8.28
CA VAL A 179 -32.40 -10.11 7.81
C VAL A 179 -31.34 -9.44 6.95
N LEU A 180 -30.06 -9.49 7.36
CA LEU A 180 -28.97 -8.92 6.58
C LEU A 180 -28.78 -9.65 5.24
N GLU A 181 -28.91 -10.97 5.20
CA GLU A 181 -28.83 -11.75 3.97
C GLU A 181 -29.94 -11.36 2.99
N LYS A 182 -31.19 -11.22 3.46
CA LYS A 182 -32.33 -10.75 2.64
C LYS A 182 -32.08 -9.35 2.08
N TYR A 183 -31.59 -8.45 2.93
CA TYR A 183 -31.26 -7.08 2.51
C TYR A 183 -30.18 -7.08 1.42
N LEU A 184 -29.08 -7.82 1.59
CA LEU A 184 -27.99 -7.87 0.60
C LEU A 184 -28.38 -8.61 -0.69
N LYS A 185 -29.23 -9.65 -0.60
CA LYS A 185 -29.84 -10.32 -1.76
C LYS A 185 -30.62 -9.32 -2.60
N TRP A 186 -31.48 -8.52 -1.98
CA TRP A 186 -32.24 -7.51 -2.68
C TRP A 186 -31.36 -6.37 -3.21
N ARG A 187 -30.50 -5.80 -2.35
CA ARG A 187 -29.75 -4.57 -2.67
C ARG A 187 -28.70 -4.81 -3.74
N LEU A 188 -27.93 -5.90 -3.62
CA LEU A 188 -26.71 -6.18 -4.39
C LEU A 188 -26.77 -7.47 -5.20
N SER A 189 -27.90 -8.20 -5.19
CA SER A 189 -28.03 -9.50 -5.87
C SER A 189 -26.98 -10.52 -5.41
N VAL A 190 -26.66 -10.47 -4.11
CA VAL A 190 -25.73 -11.41 -3.45
C VAL A 190 -26.39 -12.78 -3.30
N THR A 191 -25.70 -13.86 -3.67
CA THR A 191 -26.20 -15.22 -3.44
C THR A 191 -25.98 -15.67 -2.00
N SER A 192 -26.69 -16.70 -1.54
CA SER A 192 -26.47 -17.26 -0.20
C SER A 192 -25.02 -17.75 -0.01
N GLU A 193 -24.40 -18.31 -1.06
CA GLU A 193 -23.01 -18.77 -1.04
C GLU A 193 -22.02 -17.60 -0.89
N GLU A 194 -22.24 -16.51 -1.63
CA GLU A 194 -21.46 -15.28 -1.51
C GLU A 194 -21.59 -14.67 -0.12
N PHE A 195 -22.81 -14.63 0.43
CA PHE A 195 -23.06 -14.14 1.78
C PHE A 195 -22.30 -14.96 2.84
N GLN A 196 -22.33 -16.29 2.73
CA GLN A 196 -21.55 -17.17 3.61
C GLN A 196 -20.04 -16.94 3.46
N LYS A 197 -19.56 -16.71 2.23
CA LYS A 197 -18.16 -16.35 1.97
C LYS A 197 -17.80 -15.01 2.63
N TYR A 198 -18.67 -14.01 2.60
CA TYR A 198 -18.45 -12.74 3.29
C TYR A 198 -18.38 -12.94 4.81
N CYS A 199 -19.31 -13.71 5.37
CA CYS A 199 -19.35 -14.03 6.79
C CYS A 199 -18.10 -14.79 7.28
N ARG A 200 -17.45 -15.58 6.41
CA ARG A 200 -16.19 -16.30 6.72
C ARG A 200 -14.96 -15.41 6.58
N ASN A 201 -14.87 -14.64 5.49
CA ASN A 201 -13.67 -13.87 5.16
C ASN A 201 -13.62 -12.50 5.84
N TYR A 202 -14.78 -11.95 6.23
CA TYR A 202 -14.93 -10.64 6.83
C TYR A 202 -15.65 -10.78 8.18
N LEU A 203 -14.94 -11.35 9.16
CA LEU A 203 -15.39 -11.50 10.55
C LEU A 203 -16.14 -10.29 11.12
N PRO A 204 -15.72 -9.03 10.86
CA PRO A 204 -16.45 -7.86 11.35
C PRO A 204 -17.90 -7.76 10.87
N LEU A 205 -18.26 -8.34 9.72
CA LEU A 205 -19.60 -8.22 9.14
C LEU A 205 -20.70 -8.73 10.09
N LYS A 206 -20.45 -9.82 10.81
CA LYS A 206 -21.41 -10.41 11.77
C LYS A 206 -21.71 -9.52 12.97
N HIS A 207 -20.76 -8.65 13.29
CA HIS A 207 -20.77 -7.79 14.47
C HIS A 207 -20.63 -6.32 14.07
N LYS A 208 -21.23 -5.98 12.93
CA LYS A 208 -21.38 -4.61 12.46
C LYS A 208 -22.84 -4.17 12.60
N PRO A 209 -23.10 -2.92 13.02
CA PRO A 209 -24.45 -2.37 13.02
C PRO A 209 -25.05 -2.39 11.60
N MET A 210 -26.35 -2.63 11.50
CA MET A 210 -27.08 -2.61 10.23
C MET A 210 -27.12 -1.21 9.63
N SER A 211 -27.27 -0.21 10.49
CA SER A 211 -27.15 1.22 10.16
C SER A 211 -25.83 1.54 9.47
N ASP A 212 -24.72 1.07 10.04
CA ASP A 212 -23.37 1.19 9.48
C ASP A 212 -23.23 0.54 8.10
N ILE A 213 -23.79 -0.66 7.92
CA ILE A 213 -23.74 -1.38 6.65
C ILE A 213 -24.49 -0.59 5.57
N LYS A 214 -25.69 -0.11 5.90
CA LYS A 214 -26.49 0.73 5.01
C LYS A 214 -25.74 2.00 4.63
N GLU A 215 -25.14 2.69 5.59
CA GLU A 215 -24.38 3.92 5.34
C GLU A 215 -23.13 3.64 4.50
N ALA A 216 -22.41 2.54 4.77
CA ALA A 216 -21.25 2.14 3.99
C ALA A 216 -21.60 1.86 2.52
N LEU A 217 -22.75 1.21 2.26
CA LEU A 217 -23.26 0.99 0.91
C LEU A 217 -23.66 2.30 0.23
N ALA A 218 -24.35 3.20 0.92
CA ALA A 218 -24.69 4.52 0.40
C ALA A 218 -23.43 5.32 0.01
N ILE A 219 -22.39 5.32 0.86
CA ILE A 219 -21.12 5.98 0.52
C ILE A 219 -20.47 5.34 -0.71
N ALA A 220 -20.49 4.01 -0.79
CA ALA A 220 -19.90 3.27 -1.91
C ALA A 220 -20.61 3.61 -3.24
N GLU A 221 -21.93 3.63 -3.25
CA GLU A 221 -22.75 3.88 -4.45
C GLU A 221 -22.82 5.39 -4.78
N ASP A 222 -23.16 6.24 -3.82
CA ASP A 222 -23.50 7.64 -4.06
C ASP A 222 -22.29 8.58 -4.03
N ASN A 223 -21.27 8.29 -3.22
CA ASN A 223 -20.09 9.17 -3.09
C ASN A 223 -18.89 8.69 -3.91
N ILE A 224 -18.66 7.37 -3.96
CA ILE A 224 -17.52 6.76 -4.66
C ILE A 224 -17.91 6.31 -6.07
N MET A 225 -19.20 6.11 -6.35
CA MET A 225 -19.73 5.65 -7.64
C MET A 225 -19.30 4.22 -8.00
N PHE A 226 -19.29 3.32 -7.02
CA PHE A 226 -19.17 1.89 -7.29
C PHE A 226 -20.46 1.34 -7.90
N SER A 227 -20.31 0.49 -8.90
CA SER A 227 -21.40 -0.39 -9.35
C SER A 227 -21.68 -1.49 -8.33
N LYS A 228 -22.90 -2.01 -8.32
CA LYS A 228 -23.29 -3.15 -7.46
C LYS A 228 -22.35 -4.35 -7.62
N ASP A 229 -21.91 -4.61 -8.86
CA ASP A 229 -20.96 -5.69 -9.17
C ASP A 229 -19.56 -5.44 -8.59
N GLU A 230 -19.09 -4.20 -8.56
CA GLU A 230 -17.82 -3.86 -7.91
C GLU A 230 -17.89 -4.05 -6.40
N ILE A 231 -19.01 -3.66 -5.77
CA ILE A 231 -19.25 -3.88 -4.34
C ILE A 231 -19.29 -5.38 -4.04
N ARG A 232 -20.06 -6.15 -4.82
CA ARG A 232 -20.20 -7.61 -4.67
C ARG A 232 -18.84 -8.33 -4.81
N ARG A 233 -18.03 -7.96 -5.81
CA ARG A 233 -16.68 -8.53 -5.99
C ARG A 233 -15.73 -8.16 -4.84
N ASN A 234 -15.95 -7.01 -4.20
CA ASN A 234 -15.15 -6.51 -3.09
C ASN A 234 -15.95 -6.50 -1.77
N GLY A 235 -16.43 -7.67 -1.33
CA GLY A 235 -17.34 -7.78 -0.18
C GLY A 235 -16.87 -7.13 1.14
N PHE A 236 -15.58 -6.81 1.30
CA PHE A 236 -15.12 -6.03 2.45
C PHE A 236 -15.68 -4.60 2.47
N ILE A 237 -16.09 -4.03 1.32
CA ILE A 237 -16.71 -2.70 1.21
C ILE A 237 -17.96 -2.63 2.09
N ILE A 238 -18.76 -3.71 2.10
CA ILE A 238 -19.97 -3.86 2.94
C ILE A 238 -19.63 -3.70 4.43
N SER A 239 -18.44 -4.15 4.84
CA SER A 239 -17.97 -4.09 6.22
C SER A 239 -17.13 -2.85 6.56
N THR A 240 -16.97 -1.89 5.63
CA THR A 240 -16.17 -0.68 5.88
C THR A 240 -16.83 0.22 6.91
N ASP A 241 -16.01 0.96 7.65
CA ASP A 241 -16.46 1.97 8.59
C ASP A 241 -16.90 3.21 7.80
N PRO A 242 -18.19 3.61 7.87
CA PRO A 242 -18.70 4.73 7.09
C PRO A 242 -18.04 6.06 7.49
N ILE A 243 -17.72 6.23 8.78
CA ILE A 243 -17.05 7.43 9.28
C ILE A 243 -15.65 7.53 8.70
N LYS A 244 -14.88 6.44 8.73
CA LYS A 244 -13.52 6.44 8.14
C LYS A 244 -13.56 6.69 6.64
N SER A 245 -14.52 6.08 5.94
CA SER A 245 -14.69 6.26 4.49
C SER A 245 -15.00 7.72 4.14
N LYS A 246 -15.92 8.36 4.88
CA LYS A 246 -16.21 9.80 4.76
C LYS A 246 -14.98 10.66 5.06
N LEU A 247 -14.25 10.38 6.14
CA LEU A 247 -13.04 11.13 6.47
C LEU A 247 -11.98 11.05 5.37
N ILE A 248 -11.83 9.90 4.69
CA ILE A 248 -10.95 9.80 3.52
C ILE A 248 -11.44 10.70 2.39
N ILE A 249 -12.72 10.61 2.03
CA ILE A 249 -13.31 11.38 0.92
C ILE A 249 -13.24 12.89 1.18
N ASP A 250 -13.48 13.32 2.42
CA ASP A 250 -13.55 14.73 2.81
C ASP A 250 -12.15 15.37 2.95
N ASN A 251 -11.17 14.61 3.47
CA ASN A 251 -9.85 15.17 3.82
C ASN A 251 -8.76 14.85 2.78
N VAL A 252 -8.92 13.82 1.95
CA VAL A 252 -7.95 13.46 0.92
C VAL A 252 -8.51 13.84 -0.45
N LYS A 253 -8.10 14.98 -1.00
CA LYS A 253 -8.59 15.43 -2.31
C LYS A 253 -8.09 14.56 -3.46
N SER A 254 -6.79 14.24 -3.45
CA SER A 254 -6.14 13.51 -4.52
C SER A 254 -4.96 12.67 -4.03
N LEU A 255 -4.71 11.55 -4.71
CA LEU A 255 -3.51 10.71 -4.58
C LEU A 255 -3.00 10.37 -5.98
N ALA A 256 -1.68 10.30 -6.16
CA ALA A 256 -1.05 10.00 -7.47
C ALA A 256 -1.54 10.91 -8.64
N GLY A 257 -1.86 12.17 -8.34
CA GLY A 257 -2.43 13.12 -9.29
C GLY A 257 -3.85 12.76 -9.79
N MET A 258 -4.58 11.90 -9.08
CA MET A 258 -5.96 11.49 -9.39
C MET A 258 -6.90 11.86 -8.24
N ASP A 259 -8.17 12.14 -8.55
CA ASP A 259 -9.22 12.31 -7.53
C ASP A 259 -9.34 11.05 -6.67
N ILE A 260 -9.51 11.23 -5.35
CA ILE A 260 -9.55 10.12 -4.39
C ILE A 260 -10.62 9.07 -4.72
N ARG A 261 -11.76 9.45 -5.30
CA ARG A 261 -12.84 8.51 -5.66
C ARG A 261 -12.40 7.61 -6.80
N GLN A 262 -11.66 8.15 -7.77
CA GLN A 262 -11.07 7.36 -8.86
C GLN A 262 -10.02 6.39 -8.34
N VAL A 263 -9.20 6.85 -7.38
CA VAL A 263 -8.17 6.04 -6.73
C VAL A 263 -8.78 4.89 -5.94
N ILE A 264 -9.83 5.16 -5.14
CA ILE A 264 -10.55 4.14 -4.39
C ILE A 264 -11.24 3.15 -5.35
N ARG A 265 -11.83 3.59 -6.46
CA ARG A 265 -12.40 2.67 -7.45
C ARG A 265 -11.36 1.73 -8.06
N ALA A 266 -10.19 2.24 -8.37
CA ALA A 266 -9.09 1.45 -8.92
C ALA A 266 -8.46 0.49 -7.88
N GLU A 267 -8.38 0.90 -6.61
CA GLU A 267 -7.86 0.07 -5.51
C GLU A 267 -8.75 0.23 -4.26
N PRO A 268 -9.86 -0.52 -4.15
CA PRO A 268 -10.84 -0.35 -3.06
C PRO A 268 -10.26 -0.62 -1.68
N ALA A 269 -9.16 -1.38 -1.60
CA ALA A 269 -8.51 -1.74 -0.34
C ALA A 269 -7.96 -0.52 0.42
N ILE A 270 -7.85 0.64 -0.24
CA ILE A 270 -7.48 1.92 0.39
C ILE A 270 -8.43 2.30 1.52
N LEU A 271 -9.72 1.92 1.44
CA LEU A 271 -10.72 2.14 2.49
C LEU A 271 -10.40 1.45 3.83
N LYS A 272 -9.44 0.52 3.86
CA LYS A 272 -8.99 -0.13 5.10
C LYS A 272 -8.04 0.74 5.92
N ASN A 273 -7.47 1.78 5.31
CA ASN A 273 -6.58 2.72 5.97
C ASN A 273 -7.34 3.92 6.54
N ASN A 274 -6.65 4.77 7.29
CA ASN A 274 -7.18 6.05 7.75
C ASN A 274 -6.62 7.20 6.88
N TYR A 275 -7.32 8.33 6.84
CA TYR A 275 -6.93 9.45 5.99
C TYR A 275 -5.53 10.01 6.33
N ASN A 276 -5.16 10.08 7.62
CA ASN A 276 -3.83 10.53 8.05
C ASN A 276 -2.71 9.65 7.47
N ALA A 277 -2.90 8.33 7.46
CA ALA A 277 -1.95 7.39 6.90
C ALA A 277 -1.80 7.57 5.39
N LEU A 278 -2.88 7.86 4.67
CA LEU A 278 -2.83 8.13 3.23
C LEU A 278 -2.06 9.41 2.92
N LEU A 279 -2.29 10.48 3.70
CA LEU A 279 -1.55 11.74 3.58
C LEU A 279 -0.07 11.54 3.88
N GLN A 280 0.28 10.84 4.97
CA GLN A 280 1.68 10.54 5.30
C GLN A 280 2.37 9.72 4.18
N ILE A 281 1.69 8.73 3.60
CA ILE A 281 2.26 7.96 2.48
C ILE A 281 2.46 8.86 1.26
N ARG A 282 1.51 9.74 0.94
CA ARG A 282 1.66 10.70 -0.16
C ARG A 282 2.88 11.59 0.07
N ASP A 283 3.00 12.18 1.26
CA ASP A 283 4.08 13.10 1.59
C ASP A 283 5.44 12.37 1.56
N LEU A 284 5.50 11.12 2.03
CA LEU A 284 6.68 10.26 1.88
C LEU A 284 7.02 10.01 0.40
N LEU A 285 6.04 9.66 -0.44
CA LEU A 285 6.33 9.40 -1.86
C LEU A 285 6.84 10.66 -2.58
N GLU A 286 6.39 11.84 -2.18
CA GLU A 286 6.89 13.13 -2.68
C GLU A 286 8.31 13.43 -2.18
N GLU A 287 8.58 13.22 -0.89
CA GLU A 287 9.92 13.36 -0.28
C GLU A 287 10.97 12.52 -1.02
N TYR A 288 10.60 11.28 -1.36
CA TYR A 288 11.43 10.33 -2.10
C TYR A 288 11.39 10.54 -3.63
N ARG A 289 10.78 11.65 -4.10
CA ARG A 289 10.68 12.06 -5.52
C ARG A 289 10.06 10.98 -6.43
N ILE A 290 9.13 10.20 -5.91
CA ILE A 290 8.41 9.20 -6.70
C ILE A 290 7.31 9.89 -7.50
N SER A 291 7.42 9.82 -8.84
CA SER A 291 6.47 10.49 -9.72
C SER A 291 5.04 9.98 -9.58
N ASP A 292 4.05 10.85 -9.78
CA ASP A 292 2.64 10.46 -9.80
C ASP A 292 2.35 9.33 -10.81
N GLU A 293 3.09 9.26 -11.92
CA GLU A 293 2.95 8.15 -12.86
C GLU A 293 3.32 6.81 -12.22
N ALA A 294 4.43 6.75 -11.48
CA ALA A 294 4.81 5.55 -10.78
C ALA A 294 3.79 5.18 -9.69
N GLN A 295 3.27 6.18 -8.98
CA GLN A 295 2.21 6.01 -7.99
C GLN A 295 0.93 5.43 -8.61
N ARG A 296 0.46 5.95 -9.76
CA ARG A 296 -0.73 5.44 -10.47
C ARG A 296 -0.59 3.99 -10.91
N ARG A 297 0.63 3.56 -11.28
CA ARG A 297 0.90 2.16 -11.65
C ARG A 297 0.90 1.21 -10.45
N CYS A 298 0.95 1.72 -9.22
CA CYS A 298 1.03 0.92 -8.01
C CYS A 298 0.28 1.57 -6.81
N LEU A 299 -1.02 1.82 -6.97
CA LEU A 299 -1.85 2.38 -5.90
C LEU A 299 -1.86 1.56 -4.60
N LYS A 300 -1.54 0.26 -4.70
CA LYS A 300 -1.40 -0.66 -3.57
C LYS A 300 -0.39 -0.22 -2.51
N VAL A 301 0.54 0.68 -2.84
CA VAL A 301 1.43 1.31 -1.84
C VAL A 301 0.62 2.03 -0.76
N TYR A 302 -0.51 2.65 -1.11
CA TYR A 302 -1.40 3.36 -0.19
C TYR A 302 -2.21 2.43 0.72
N CYS A 303 -2.20 1.12 0.48
CA CYS A 303 -2.83 0.12 1.34
C CYS A 303 -1.89 -0.36 2.47
N MET A 304 -0.66 0.13 2.51
CA MET A 304 0.34 -0.23 3.51
C MET A 304 0.30 0.72 4.71
N LYS A 305 1.05 0.40 5.78
CA LYS A 305 1.28 1.35 6.89
C LYS A 305 2.37 2.35 6.48
N PRO A 306 2.26 3.64 6.84
CA PRO A 306 3.26 4.67 6.51
C PRO A 306 4.68 4.27 6.92
N GLN A 307 4.83 3.78 8.16
CA GLN A 307 6.11 3.30 8.69
C GLN A 307 6.73 2.19 7.83
N THR A 308 5.92 1.23 7.37
CA THR A 308 6.41 0.16 6.49
C THR A 308 6.79 0.69 5.11
N VAL A 309 6.13 1.73 4.59
CA VAL A 309 6.53 2.34 3.31
C VAL A 309 7.88 3.02 3.47
N LYS A 310 8.06 3.82 4.53
CA LYS A 310 9.30 4.52 4.87
C LYS A 310 10.48 3.54 5.01
N GLU A 311 10.40 2.57 5.91
CA GLU A 311 11.45 1.55 6.12
C GLU A 311 11.82 0.82 4.82
N ARG A 312 10.85 0.57 3.94
CA ARG A 312 11.12 -0.11 2.68
C ARG A 312 11.79 0.78 1.66
N LEU A 313 11.45 2.07 1.60
CA LEU A 313 12.12 3.03 0.73
C LEU A 313 13.58 3.26 1.17
N GLU A 314 13.80 3.45 2.47
CA GLU A 314 15.13 3.63 3.07
C GLU A 314 16.06 2.44 2.74
N ASP A 315 15.58 1.22 2.98
CA ASP A 315 16.37 0.02 2.67
C ASP A 315 16.62 -0.18 1.18
N LEU A 316 15.68 0.23 0.31
CA LEU A 316 15.81 0.03 -1.13
C LEU A 316 16.78 1.02 -1.77
N ILE A 317 16.85 2.28 -1.30
CA ILE A 317 17.72 3.31 -1.90
C ILE A 317 19.20 2.92 -1.90
N ASN A 318 19.62 2.18 -0.89
CA ASN A 318 21.00 1.71 -0.76
C ASN A 318 21.31 0.50 -1.66
N MET A 319 20.32 -0.07 -2.34
CA MET A 319 20.51 -1.19 -3.25
C MET A 319 20.85 -0.71 -4.67
N LYS A 320 21.97 -1.19 -5.23
CA LYS A 320 22.37 -0.92 -6.62
C LYS A 320 21.24 -1.25 -7.60
N GLU A 321 20.53 -2.36 -7.38
CA GLU A 321 19.40 -2.78 -8.22
C GLU A 321 18.25 -1.77 -8.22
N TYR A 322 17.99 -1.10 -7.09
CA TYR A 322 16.96 -0.08 -7.00
C TYR A 322 17.40 1.21 -7.68
N GLN A 323 18.66 1.63 -7.52
CA GLN A 323 19.19 2.85 -8.15
C GLN A 323 19.01 2.81 -9.67
N ILE A 324 19.36 1.68 -10.30
CA ILE A 324 19.19 1.44 -11.74
C ILE A 324 17.71 1.45 -12.15
N LEU A 325 16.83 0.91 -11.31
CA LEU A 325 15.40 0.76 -11.61
C LEU A 325 14.53 1.90 -11.07
N SER A 326 15.11 2.90 -10.40
CA SER A 326 14.41 3.95 -9.67
C SER A 326 13.52 4.80 -10.58
N THR A 327 13.93 4.94 -11.84
CA THR A 327 13.25 5.65 -12.91
C THR A 327 12.11 4.85 -13.55
N ASN A 328 11.99 3.55 -13.24
CA ASN A 328 10.96 2.71 -13.84
C ASN A 328 9.57 3.10 -13.30
N PRO A 329 8.55 3.27 -14.16
CA PRO A 329 7.18 3.56 -13.71
C PRO A 329 6.57 2.47 -12.80
N ARG A 330 7.18 1.29 -12.71
CA ARG A 330 6.75 0.22 -11.80
C ARG A 330 7.61 0.12 -10.54
N VAL A 331 8.51 1.07 -10.27
CA VAL A 331 9.47 1.04 -9.14
C VAL A 331 8.79 0.75 -7.80
N LEU A 332 7.59 1.30 -7.54
CA LEU A 332 6.84 1.05 -6.31
C LEU A 332 6.41 -0.41 -6.11
N SER A 333 6.41 -1.22 -7.17
CA SER A 333 6.22 -2.67 -7.04
C SER A 333 7.34 -3.31 -6.20
N MET A 334 8.55 -2.74 -6.21
CA MET A 334 9.66 -3.18 -5.35
C MET A 334 9.37 -2.87 -3.88
N VAL A 335 8.76 -1.72 -3.58
CA VAL A 335 8.32 -1.35 -2.23
C VAL A 335 7.24 -2.32 -1.75
N VAL A 336 6.19 -2.54 -2.53
CA VAL A 336 5.08 -3.44 -2.17
C VAL A 336 5.55 -4.89 -2.02
N HIS A 337 6.45 -5.36 -2.89
CA HIS A 337 6.91 -6.75 -2.95
C HIS A 337 8.35 -6.99 -2.44
N LYS A 338 8.90 -6.09 -1.61
CA LYS A 338 10.30 -6.13 -1.14
C LYS A 338 10.77 -7.52 -0.71
N ARG A 339 10.03 -8.21 0.17
CA ARG A 339 10.41 -9.56 0.66
C ARG A 339 10.55 -10.58 -0.47
N LYS A 340 9.64 -10.55 -1.46
CA LYS A 340 9.70 -11.43 -2.63
C LYS A 340 10.90 -11.08 -3.50
N MET A 341 11.10 -9.79 -3.76
CA MET A 341 12.21 -9.27 -4.56
C MET A 341 13.57 -9.66 -3.96
N ILE A 342 13.81 -9.45 -2.66
CA ILE A 342 15.06 -9.83 -1.99
C ILE A 342 15.35 -11.32 -2.15
N LYS A 343 14.37 -12.19 -1.87
CA LYS A 343 14.52 -13.64 -2.04
C LYS A 343 14.89 -14.03 -3.47
N ARG A 344 14.29 -13.36 -4.46
CA ARG A 344 14.57 -13.60 -5.87
C ARG A 344 15.96 -13.12 -6.27
N LEU A 345 16.39 -11.95 -5.79
CA LEU A 345 17.75 -11.45 -6.01
C LEU A 345 18.79 -12.43 -5.45
N SER A 346 18.59 -12.96 -4.24
CA SER A 346 19.48 -14.00 -3.68
C SER A 346 19.57 -15.23 -4.58
N LYS A 347 18.42 -15.72 -5.10
CA LYS A 347 18.41 -16.88 -6.00
C LYS A 347 19.10 -16.59 -7.34
N ILE A 348 18.87 -15.41 -7.92
CA ILE A 348 19.53 -14.96 -9.16
C ILE A 348 21.05 -14.96 -8.98
N LYS A 349 21.54 -14.38 -7.86
CA LYS A 349 22.97 -14.33 -7.50
C LYS A 349 23.57 -15.74 -7.37
N LEU A 350 22.87 -16.67 -6.70
CA LEU A 350 23.31 -18.07 -6.59
C LEU A 350 23.43 -18.78 -7.95
N THR A 351 22.52 -18.49 -8.88
CA THR A 351 22.55 -19.04 -10.24
C THR A 351 23.48 -18.31 -11.21
N LYS A 352 24.22 -17.29 -10.73
CA LYS A 352 25.11 -16.44 -11.53
C LYS A 352 24.43 -15.80 -12.76
N LYS A 353 23.11 -15.62 -12.74
CA LYS A 353 22.40 -14.89 -13.80
C LYS A 353 22.59 -13.39 -13.63
N GLN A 354 23.17 -12.74 -14.64
CA GLN A 354 23.44 -11.29 -14.59
C GLN A 354 22.31 -10.46 -15.22
N CYS A 355 21.63 -11.01 -16.22
CA CYS A 355 20.59 -10.31 -16.98
C CYS A 355 19.20 -10.54 -16.38
N TYR A 356 18.72 -9.61 -15.56
CA TYR A 356 17.35 -9.60 -15.07
C TYR A 356 16.72 -8.22 -15.16
N SER A 357 15.40 -8.19 -15.00
CA SER A 357 14.55 -7.02 -15.16
C SER A 357 13.68 -6.86 -13.92
N LEU A 358 13.05 -5.70 -13.75
CA LEU A 358 12.12 -5.48 -12.64
C LEU A 358 11.00 -6.54 -12.66
N ASN A 359 10.54 -6.92 -13.86
CA ASN A 359 9.51 -7.93 -14.03
C ASN A 359 9.90 -9.28 -13.41
N HIS A 360 11.16 -9.71 -13.55
CA HIS A 360 11.62 -10.97 -12.94
C HIS A 360 11.57 -10.89 -11.40
N LEU A 361 11.79 -9.71 -10.83
CA LEU A 361 11.80 -9.52 -9.38
C LEU A 361 10.40 -9.47 -8.75
N VAL A 362 9.39 -8.93 -9.46
CA VAL A 362 8.06 -8.66 -8.86
C VAL A 362 6.92 -9.55 -9.39
N SER A 363 7.11 -10.25 -10.52
CA SER A 363 6.09 -11.07 -11.20
C SER A 363 5.58 -12.30 -10.41
N SER A 364 4.70 -13.10 -11.02
CA SER A 364 4.24 -14.39 -10.49
C SER A 364 5.40 -15.40 -10.35
N ASN A 365 5.17 -16.47 -9.60
CA ASN A 365 6.20 -17.51 -9.40
C ASN A 365 6.49 -18.27 -10.70
N ASN A 366 5.48 -18.50 -11.54
CA ASN A 366 5.64 -19.20 -12.82
C ASN A 366 6.59 -18.42 -13.75
N VAL A 367 6.39 -17.10 -13.88
CA VAL A 367 7.28 -16.26 -14.72
C VAL A 367 8.72 -16.27 -14.21
N PHE A 368 8.91 -16.17 -12.90
CA PHE A 368 10.25 -16.19 -12.31
C PHE A 368 10.93 -17.56 -12.40
N ASN A 369 10.19 -18.64 -12.18
CA ASN A 369 10.73 -19.99 -12.30
C ASN A 369 11.09 -20.31 -13.76
N ASN A 370 10.26 -19.92 -14.72
CA ASN A 370 10.61 -20.07 -16.14
C ASN A 370 11.88 -19.28 -16.48
N TYR A 371 12.03 -18.06 -15.94
CA TYR A 371 13.26 -17.28 -16.11
C TYR A 371 14.49 -17.96 -15.48
N ILE A 372 14.36 -18.55 -14.27
CA ILE A 372 15.52 -19.14 -13.60
C ILE A 372 15.96 -20.44 -14.29
N THR A 373 15.01 -21.22 -14.82
CA THR A 373 15.28 -22.50 -15.51
C THR A 373 15.63 -22.32 -16.98
N SER A 374 15.21 -21.23 -17.63
CA SER A 374 15.49 -21.02 -19.05
C SER A 374 16.98 -20.91 -19.33
N PHE A 375 17.44 -21.57 -20.38
CA PHE A 375 18.78 -21.36 -20.91
C PHE A 375 18.87 -19.97 -21.54
N GLY A 376 19.84 -19.16 -21.11
CA GLY A 376 20.03 -17.80 -21.58
C GLY A 376 19.67 -16.70 -20.58
N ASN A 377 20.40 -15.59 -20.73
CA ASN A 377 20.36 -14.39 -19.92
C ASN A 377 19.61 -13.30 -20.71
N ARG A 378 18.27 -13.28 -20.65
CA ARG A 378 17.47 -12.25 -21.34
C ARG A 378 16.87 -11.24 -20.36
N VAL A 379 17.09 -9.96 -20.59
CA VAL A 379 16.42 -8.85 -19.90
C VAL A 379 15.10 -8.53 -20.61
N CYS A 380 14.18 -7.84 -19.92
CA CYS A 380 13.04 -7.23 -20.57
C CYS A 380 13.50 -5.99 -21.36
N GLY A 381 13.39 -6.03 -22.70
CA GLY A 381 13.80 -4.90 -23.55
C GLY A 381 13.14 -3.56 -23.20
N ARG A 382 11.93 -3.60 -22.65
CA ARG A 382 11.23 -2.41 -22.16
C ARG A 382 11.97 -1.73 -21.00
N ASP A 383 12.53 -2.50 -20.06
CA ASP A 383 13.26 -1.94 -18.93
C ASP A 383 14.60 -1.33 -19.39
N ILE A 384 15.25 -1.90 -20.42
CA ILE A 384 16.44 -1.30 -21.06
C ILE A 384 16.08 0.06 -21.69
N SER A 385 15.03 0.10 -22.51
CA SER A 385 14.62 1.34 -23.18
C SER A 385 14.20 2.43 -22.18
N ILE A 386 13.53 2.05 -21.09
CA ILE A 386 13.19 2.99 -20.00
C ILE A 386 14.45 3.56 -19.36
N LEU A 387 15.43 2.71 -19.03
CA LEU A 387 16.70 3.16 -18.44
C LEU A 387 17.40 4.18 -19.34
N ILE A 388 17.60 3.84 -20.62
CA ILE A 388 18.29 4.71 -21.59
C ILE A 388 17.55 6.05 -21.75
N ASN A 389 16.24 6.01 -22.00
CA ASN A 389 15.50 7.25 -22.25
C ASN A 389 15.41 8.12 -21.00
N THR A 390 15.23 7.53 -19.82
CA THR A 390 15.11 8.35 -18.61
C THR A 390 16.45 8.99 -18.23
N SER A 391 17.58 8.30 -18.46
CA SER A 391 18.90 8.83 -18.17
C SER A 391 19.42 9.87 -19.17
N LEU A 392 18.91 9.86 -20.42
CA LEU A 392 19.39 10.74 -21.50
C LEU A 392 18.39 11.86 -21.90
N ILE A 393 17.08 11.65 -21.81
CA ILE A 393 16.07 12.62 -22.31
C ILE A 393 15.63 13.61 -21.23
N VAL A 394 15.67 13.22 -19.96
CA VAL A 394 15.09 14.03 -18.86
C VAL A 394 15.88 15.31 -18.57
N ASP A 395 17.16 15.39 -18.95
CA ASP A 395 18.00 16.55 -18.64
C ASP A 395 17.69 17.81 -19.48
N ASN A 396 17.06 17.68 -20.66
CA ASN A 396 16.93 18.81 -21.59
C ASN A 396 15.64 19.63 -21.48
N ASN A 397 14.59 19.20 -20.77
CA ASN A 397 13.29 19.90 -20.78
C ASN A 397 12.56 19.87 -19.42
N LYS A 398 12.95 20.78 -18.52
CA LYS A 398 12.27 21.04 -17.24
C LYS A 398 11.00 21.91 -17.34
N SER A 399 10.63 22.42 -18.51
CA SER A 399 9.37 23.15 -18.70
C SER A 399 8.33 22.32 -19.48
N ASN A 400 7.08 22.36 -19.04
CA ASN A 400 5.85 21.88 -19.70
C ASN A 400 5.50 20.38 -19.56
N THR A 401 4.49 20.14 -18.72
CA THR A 401 4.04 18.83 -18.19
C THR A 401 2.89 18.17 -18.97
N SER A 402 2.24 18.86 -19.91
CA SER A 402 1.03 18.37 -20.57
C SER A 402 1.23 17.72 -21.95
N ILE A 403 2.36 17.96 -22.64
CA ILE A 403 2.67 17.40 -23.98
C ILE A 403 3.47 16.08 -23.88
N LYS A 404 3.91 15.67 -22.68
CA LYS A 404 4.91 14.59 -22.48
C LYS A 404 4.41 13.14 -22.69
N LYS A 405 3.11 12.86 -22.70
CA LYS A 405 2.60 11.46 -22.76
C LYS A 405 2.68 10.81 -24.13
N SER A 406 2.48 11.54 -25.23
CA SER A 406 2.62 11.00 -26.59
C SER A 406 4.09 10.79 -26.95
N ASN A 407 4.92 11.78 -26.62
CA ASN A 407 6.33 11.81 -27.02
C ASN A 407 7.17 10.77 -26.28
N SER A 408 6.86 10.45 -25.01
CA SER A 408 7.61 9.43 -24.25
C SER A 408 7.41 8.02 -24.80
N THR A 409 6.18 7.66 -25.22
CA THR A 409 5.92 6.36 -25.83
C THR A 409 6.55 6.21 -27.20
N GLU A 410 6.65 7.29 -27.97
CA GLU A 410 7.27 7.28 -29.29
C GLU A 410 8.80 7.17 -29.19
N SER A 411 9.42 7.96 -28.30
CA SER A 411 10.85 7.87 -28.01
C SER A 411 11.24 6.48 -27.48
N LEU A 412 10.46 5.88 -26.56
CA LEU A 412 10.69 4.50 -26.11
C LEU A 412 10.67 3.49 -27.26
N LYS A 413 9.74 3.66 -28.23
CA LYS A 413 9.65 2.81 -29.42
C LYS A 413 10.85 3.02 -30.35
N ALA A 414 11.28 4.27 -30.55
CA ALA A 414 12.44 4.59 -31.37
C ALA A 414 13.72 3.94 -30.83
N THR A 415 14.01 4.09 -29.53
CA THR A 415 15.15 3.43 -28.88
C THR A 415 15.08 1.92 -28.99
N LEU A 416 13.88 1.32 -28.80
CA LEU A 416 13.71 -0.13 -28.97
C LEU A 416 14.00 -0.58 -30.41
N ASN A 417 13.55 0.17 -31.41
CA ASN A 417 13.80 -0.15 -32.81
C ASN A 417 15.29 -0.05 -33.14
N GLN A 418 16.00 0.89 -32.53
CA GLN A 418 17.44 1.00 -32.69
C GLN A 418 18.19 -0.16 -32.03
N LEU A 419 17.87 -0.51 -30.79
CA LEU A 419 18.47 -1.64 -30.09
C LEU A 419 18.25 -2.96 -30.82
N LYS A 420 17.07 -3.18 -31.39
CA LYS A 420 16.74 -4.39 -32.17
C LYS A 420 17.65 -4.62 -33.37
N LYS A 421 18.39 -3.61 -33.85
CA LYS A 421 19.39 -3.78 -34.91
C LYS A 421 20.56 -4.67 -34.44
N HIS A 422 20.80 -4.76 -33.14
CA HIS A 422 21.84 -5.61 -32.57
C HIS A 422 21.28 -7.00 -32.21
N LYS A 423 21.93 -8.08 -32.68
CA LYS A 423 21.45 -9.47 -32.50
C LYS A 423 21.18 -9.86 -31.04
N TYR A 424 22.03 -9.40 -30.13
CA TYR A 424 21.99 -9.78 -28.71
C TYR A 424 21.56 -8.66 -27.77
N TRP A 425 20.76 -7.70 -28.24
CA TRP A 425 20.34 -6.53 -27.46
C TRP A 425 19.59 -6.80 -26.14
N LEU A 426 19.12 -8.03 -25.91
CA LEU A 426 18.49 -8.46 -24.66
C LEU A 426 19.47 -9.11 -23.66
N HIS A 427 20.73 -9.28 -24.04
CA HIS A 427 21.71 -10.09 -23.32
C HIS A 427 22.75 -9.27 -22.55
N SER A 428 22.51 -7.97 -22.39
CA SER A 428 23.33 -7.07 -21.57
C SER A 428 22.62 -6.78 -20.25
N ALA A 429 23.36 -6.85 -19.13
CA ALA A 429 22.82 -6.55 -17.82
C ALA A 429 22.50 -5.06 -17.68
N LEU A 430 21.42 -4.72 -16.97
CA LEU A 430 21.01 -3.31 -16.77
C LEU A 430 22.10 -2.47 -16.08
N SER A 431 22.91 -3.09 -15.21
CA SER A 431 24.04 -2.41 -14.56
C SER A 431 25.14 -2.02 -15.54
N VAL A 432 25.42 -2.85 -16.56
CA VAL A 432 26.41 -2.53 -17.60
C VAL A 432 25.93 -1.35 -18.43
N ILE A 433 24.65 -1.37 -18.81
CA ILE A 433 24.02 -0.28 -19.57
C ILE A 433 24.06 1.02 -18.78
N ASP A 434 23.72 0.99 -17.49
CA ASP A 434 23.78 2.17 -16.62
C ASP A 434 25.20 2.71 -16.49
N GLU A 435 26.19 1.86 -16.20
CA GLU A 435 27.61 2.25 -16.11
C GLU A 435 28.12 2.89 -17.41
N ASN A 436 27.75 2.33 -18.56
CA ASN A 436 28.10 2.88 -19.88
C ASN A 436 27.45 4.24 -20.12
N ILE A 437 26.18 4.43 -19.74
CA ILE A 437 25.51 5.73 -19.83
C ILE A 437 26.25 6.76 -18.99
N GLN A 438 26.55 6.44 -17.72
CA GLN A 438 27.24 7.37 -16.83
C GLN A 438 28.61 7.77 -17.38
N TYR A 439 29.37 6.82 -17.92
CA TYR A 439 30.68 7.11 -18.53
C TYR A 439 30.56 8.00 -19.78
N LEU A 440 29.68 7.65 -20.73
CA LEU A 440 29.57 8.38 -21.99
C LEU A 440 29.05 9.80 -21.78
N LYS A 441 28.16 10.04 -20.80
CA LYS A 441 27.66 11.37 -20.45
C LYS A 441 28.76 12.34 -19.99
N LEU A 442 29.92 11.85 -19.57
CA LEU A 442 31.07 12.70 -19.21
C LEU A 442 31.77 13.29 -20.43
N LYS A 443 31.58 12.71 -21.62
CA LYS A 443 32.37 12.99 -22.83
C LYS A 443 31.52 13.39 -24.04
N PHE A 444 30.25 13.01 -24.07
CA PHE A 444 29.36 13.18 -25.21
C PHE A 444 27.99 13.70 -24.75
N ASP A 445 27.30 14.42 -25.64
CA ASP A 445 25.95 14.89 -25.37
C ASP A 445 24.91 13.75 -25.44
N ASN A 446 23.80 13.94 -24.74
CA ASN A 446 22.75 12.91 -24.60
C ASN A 446 22.13 12.48 -25.95
N LYS A 447 22.03 13.38 -26.94
CA LYS A 447 21.45 13.07 -28.25
C LYS A 447 22.37 12.14 -29.03
N THR A 448 23.67 12.45 -29.05
CA THR A 448 24.68 11.60 -29.72
C THR A 448 24.73 10.20 -29.11
N ILE A 449 24.66 10.07 -27.77
CA ILE A 449 24.61 8.77 -27.09
C ILE A 449 23.34 7.99 -27.47
N LEU A 450 22.19 8.66 -27.51
CA LEU A 450 20.91 8.03 -27.86
C LEU A 450 20.93 7.51 -29.31
N GLU A 451 21.49 8.28 -30.24
CA GLU A 451 21.67 7.90 -31.65
C GLU A 451 22.69 6.77 -31.85
N HIS A 452 23.47 6.41 -30.83
CA HIS A 452 24.43 5.29 -30.85
C HIS A 452 24.17 4.30 -29.70
N CYS A 453 22.91 4.14 -29.28
CA CYS A 453 22.58 3.41 -28.06
C CYS A 453 22.93 1.91 -28.09
N GLN A 454 23.24 1.32 -29.25
CA GLN A 454 23.76 -0.05 -29.33
C GLN A 454 25.09 -0.19 -28.60
N LEU A 455 25.91 0.86 -28.56
CA LEU A 455 27.19 0.86 -27.86
C LEU A 455 27.04 0.56 -26.36
N LEU A 456 25.89 0.94 -25.77
CA LEU A 456 25.61 0.71 -24.35
C LEU A 456 25.51 -0.77 -23.98
N LEU A 457 25.41 -1.67 -24.95
CA LEU A 457 25.31 -3.11 -24.75
C LEU A 457 26.65 -3.77 -24.45
N TYR A 458 27.76 -3.09 -24.74
CA TYR A 458 29.10 -3.66 -24.69
C TYR A 458 29.79 -3.50 -23.33
N PRO A 459 30.83 -4.28 -23.03
CA PRO A 459 31.62 -4.13 -21.81
C PRO A 459 32.24 -2.74 -21.70
N ILE A 460 32.11 -2.11 -20.52
CA ILE A 460 32.62 -0.75 -20.27
C ILE A 460 34.12 -0.62 -20.52
N SER A 461 34.90 -1.67 -20.28
CA SER A 461 36.35 -1.67 -20.50
C SER A 461 36.71 -1.45 -21.98
N GLU A 462 36.00 -2.11 -22.90
CA GLU A 462 36.24 -1.95 -24.34
C GLU A 462 35.80 -0.56 -24.82
N ILE A 463 34.63 -0.08 -24.35
CA ILE A 463 34.14 1.25 -24.67
C ILE A 463 35.14 2.31 -24.21
N LYS A 464 35.60 2.24 -22.96
CA LYS A 464 36.57 3.17 -22.38
C LYS A 464 37.86 3.23 -23.19
N TYR A 465 38.44 2.05 -23.45
CA TYR A 465 39.69 1.91 -24.19
C TYR A 465 39.65 2.64 -25.54
N TYR A 466 38.65 2.34 -26.36
CA TYR A 466 38.55 2.93 -27.70
C TYR A 466 38.09 4.39 -27.69
N VAL A 467 37.21 4.78 -26.78
CA VAL A 467 36.81 6.18 -26.61
C VAL A 467 38.01 7.05 -26.26
N GLU A 468 38.84 6.61 -25.32
CA GLU A 468 40.04 7.34 -24.89
C GLU A 468 41.05 7.48 -26.02
N ILE A 469 41.40 6.39 -26.70
CA ILE A 469 42.34 6.42 -27.83
C ILE A 469 41.86 7.35 -28.95
N LEU A 470 40.58 7.26 -29.34
CA LEU A 470 40.05 8.05 -30.46
C LEU A 470 39.94 9.54 -30.09
N LEU A 471 39.59 9.87 -28.84
CA LEU A 471 39.56 11.25 -28.36
C LEU A 471 40.97 11.84 -28.24
N GLU A 472 41.94 11.07 -27.76
CA GLU A 472 43.34 11.49 -27.69
C GLU A 472 43.90 11.79 -29.09
N LYS A 473 43.67 10.89 -30.06
CA LYS A 473 44.06 11.13 -31.46
C LYS A 473 43.36 12.35 -32.07
N ARG A 474 42.08 12.58 -31.77
CA ARG A 474 41.36 13.79 -32.19
C ARG A 474 42.00 15.06 -31.64
N ASN A 475 42.50 15.01 -30.42
CA ASN A 475 43.16 16.13 -29.75
C ASN A 475 44.64 16.29 -30.16
N GLY A 476 45.13 15.49 -31.11
CA GLY A 476 46.51 15.57 -31.60
C GLY A 476 47.53 14.86 -30.72
N LEU A 477 47.09 14.03 -29.77
CA LEU A 477 47.97 13.16 -28.99
C LEU A 477 48.26 11.88 -29.78
N HIS A 478 49.47 11.34 -29.60
CA HIS A 478 49.91 10.09 -30.21
C HIS A 478 49.97 8.99 -29.14
N PRO A 479 48.84 8.35 -28.78
CA PRO A 479 48.89 7.19 -27.89
C PRO A 479 49.62 6.03 -28.56
N ASP A 480 50.41 5.27 -27.78
CA ASP A 480 51.13 4.05 -28.20
C ASP A 480 50.20 2.89 -28.63
N ALA A 481 48.89 3.15 -28.76
CA ALA A 481 47.90 2.17 -29.16
C ALA A 481 47.83 2.01 -30.68
N HIS A 482 48.09 0.78 -31.15
CA HIS A 482 47.92 0.37 -32.53
C HIS A 482 46.43 0.26 -32.89
N LEU A 483 45.85 1.35 -33.39
CA LEU A 483 44.69 1.25 -34.28
C LEU A 483 45.16 0.71 -35.63
N ASP A 484 44.24 0.15 -36.41
CA ASP A 484 44.54 -0.40 -37.73
C ASP A 484 45.27 0.60 -38.65
N ALA A 485 46.21 0.11 -39.46
CA ALA A 485 46.96 0.88 -40.45
C ALA A 485 46.06 1.55 -41.49
N SER A 486 44.81 1.08 -41.65
CA SER A 486 43.78 1.71 -42.49
C SER A 486 43.41 3.14 -42.05
N TYR A 487 43.72 3.54 -40.80
CA TYR A 487 43.45 4.88 -40.28
C TYR A 487 44.55 5.93 -40.57
N ASN A 488 45.65 5.56 -41.23
CA ASN A 488 46.78 6.47 -41.48
C ASN A 488 46.39 7.73 -42.29
N ASN A 489 45.30 7.65 -43.07
CA ASN A 489 44.79 8.77 -43.88
C ASN A 489 43.62 9.52 -43.21
N LEU A 490 43.21 9.11 -42.01
CA LEU A 490 42.05 9.69 -41.33
C LEU A 490 42.43 10.99 -40.63
N LYS A 491 41.75 12.10 -40.95
CA LYS A 491 41.92 13.37 -40.23
C LYS A 491 41.16 13.34 -38.92
N PHE A 492 41.79 12.82 -37.86
CA PHE A 492 41.17 12.66 -36.54
C PHE A 492 40.62 13.96 -35.96
N SER A 493 41.28 15.10 -36.19
CA SER A 493 40.83 16.42 -35.74
C SER A 493 39.50 16.88 -36.35
N ALA A 494 39.08 16.29 -37.48
CA ALA A 494 37.82 16.61 -38.15
C ALA A 494 36.65 15.70 -37.73
N LEU A 495 36.87 14.73 -36.83
CA LEU A 495 35.84 13.79 -36.41
C LEU A 495 34.86 14.42 -35.41
N SER A 496 33.58 14.40 -35.76
CA SER A 496 32.49 14.70 -34.85
C SER A 496 32.34 13.61 -33.79
N ASP A 497 31.63 13.93 -32.70
CA ASP A 497 31.31 12.96 -31.64
C ASP A 497 30.53 11.74 -32.16
N GLN A 498 29.64 11.94 -33.14
CA GLN A 498 28.92 10.85 -33.82
C GLN A 498 29.89 9.91 -34.56
N HIS A 499 30.88 10.47 -35.26
CA HIS A 499 31.90 9.67 -35.95
C HIS A 499 32.76 8.90 -34.94
N ILE A 500 33.13 9.51 -33.81
CA ILE A 500 33.89 8.84 -32.75
C ILE A 500 33.13 7.63 -32.21
N LEU A 501 31.86 7.79 -31.79
CA LEU A 501 31.08 6.68 -31.25
C LEU A 501 30.81 5.57 -32.29
N SER A 502 30.64 5.93 -33.56
CA SER A 502 30.53 4.96 -34.65
C SER A 502 31.83 4.15 -34.83
N LEU A 503 33.00 4.81 -34.78
CA LEU A 503 34.30 4.16 -34.87
C LEU A 503 34.60 3.27 -33.66
N VAL A 504 34.19 3.68 -32.46
CA VAL A 504 34.30 2.84 -31.26
C VAL A 504 33.55 1.52 -31.47
N LEU A 505 32.29 1.60 -31.91
CA LEU A 505 31.48 0.39 -32.17
C LEU A 505 32.13 -0.49 -33.25
N TYR A 506 32.63 0.13 -34.32
CA TYR A 506 33.34 -0.56 -35.38
C TYR A 506 34.59 -1.31 -34.87
N GLU A 507 35.45 -0.64 -34.10
CA GLU A 507 36.69 -1.25 -33.56
C GLU A 507 36.43 -2.38 -32.58
N ILE A 508 35.32 -2.33 -31.84
CA ILE A 508 34.89 -3.44 -30.99
C ILE A 508 34.42 -4.61 -31.86
N GLU A 509 33.45 -4.38 -32.74
CA GLU A 509 32.83 -5.45 -33.55
C GLU A 509 33.77 -6.07 -34.58
N LYS A 510 34.76 -5.32 -35.06
CA LYS A 510 35.78 -5.81 -35.99
C LYS A 510 36.53 -7.01 -35.42
N LYS A 511 36.86 -7.01 -34.13
CA LYS A 511 37.49 -8.15 -33.43
C LYS A 511 36.63 -9.42 -33.45
N TYR A 512 35.31 -9.25 -33.63
CA TYR A 512 34.30 -10.32 -33.61
C TYR A 512 33.65 -10.54 -34.98
N HIS A 513 34.27 -10.03 -36.06
CA HIS A 513 33.74 -10.15 -37.42
C HIS A 513 32.27 -9.69 -37.55
N PHE A 514 31.88 -8.67 -36.79
CA PHE A 514 30.52 -8.12 -36.78
C PHE A 514 29.43 -9.14 -36.40
N SER A 515 29.78 -10.18 -35.63
CA SER A 515 28.82 -11.19 -35.18
C SER A 515 27.88 -10.70 -34.07
N GLY A 516 28.21 -9.58 -33.41
CA GLY A 516 27.58 -9.09 -32.19
C GLY A 516 28.10 -9.74 -30.90
N ASP A 517 29.04 -10.69 -31.00
CA ASP A 517 29.52 -11.45 -29.83
C ASP A 517 30.40 -10.61 -28.88
N GLY A 518 30.81 -9.41 -29.30
CA GLY A 518 31.56 -8.45 -28.49
C GLY A 518 30.81 -7.96 -27.23
N VAL A 519 29.52 -8.28 -27.09
CA VAL A 519 28.76 -8.04 -25.86
C VAL A 519 29.26 -8.90 -24.68
N TRP A 520 29.86 -10.06 -24.94
CA TRP A 520 30.30 -11.01 -23.90
C TRP A 520 31.78 -10.92 -23.54
N THR A 521 32.54 -10.02 -24.16
CA THR A 521 33.97 -9.88 -23.86
C THR A 521 34.20 -9.59 -22.39
N ASN A 522 35.05 -10.37 -21.73
CA ASN A 522 35.39 -10.20 -20.31
C ASN A 522 34.20 -10.20 -19.33
N GLN A 523 33.03 -10.78 -19.67
CA GLN A 523 31.92 -10.96 -18.71
C GLN A 523 32.19 -12.03 -17.65
N ASP A 524 33.29 -12.76 -17.77
CA ASP A 524 33.71 -13.77 -16.82
C ASP A 524 34.73 -13.21 -15.82
N GLY A 525 34.32 -13.12 -14.56
CA GLY A 525 35.23 -13.15 -13.41
C GLY A 525 35.95 -14.51 -13.26
N ILE A 526 36.27 -15.18 -14.38
CA ILE A 526 37.15 -16.33 -14.43
C ILE A 526 38.47 -15.78 -14.91
N LYS A 527 39.42 -15.64 -13.98
CA LYS A 527 40.84 -15.65 -14.34
C LYS A 527 41.06 -16.93 -15.12
N LEU A 528 41.16 -16.85 -16.44
CA LEU A 528 41.89 -17.84 -17.20
C LEU A 528 43.32 -17.69 -16.71
N ASP A 529 43.78 -18.70 -15.98
CA ASP A 529 45.18 -18.81 -15.60
C ASP A 529 46.02 -18.57 -16.85
N SER A 530 46.76 -17.47 -16.81
CA SER A 530 47.93 -17.25 -17.62
C SER A 530 48.82 -18.48 -17.51
N LYS A 531 48.85 -19.30 -18.56
CA LYS A 531 49.96 -20.17 -18.93
C LYS A 531 49.75 -20.67 -20.36
N ALA A 532 50.20 -19.85 -21.31
CA ALA A 532 51.02 -20.38 -22.39
C ALA A 532 52.46 -20.02 -22.03
N VAL A 533 53.28 -21.02 -21.70
CA VAL A 533 54.73 -20.95 -21.88
C VAL A 533 55.18 -22.32 -22.39
N ASN A 534 55.68 -22.27 -23.62
CA ASN A 534 56.31 -23.27 -24.47
C ASN A 534 55.40 -24.25 -25.22
#